data_AF-A0A4Q3U044-F1
#
_entry.id   AF-A0A4Q3U044-F1
#
_cell.length_a   1.000
_cell.length_b   1.000
_cell.length_c   1.000
_cell.angle_alpha   90.00
_cell.angle_beta   90.00
_cell.angle_gamma   90.00
#
_symmetry.space_group_name_H-M   'P 1'
#
loop_
_entity.id
_entity.type
_entity.pdbx_description
1 polymer ?
#
loop_
_entity_poly.entity_id
_entity_poly.type
_entity_poly.pdbx_seq_one_letter_code
_entity_poly.pdbx_strand_id
1 'polypeptide(L)'
;MKFASRLLSLLLLFLGQALQLRADNDNFAEATDLAAFTFPYIGFVGGSGTAEVGEPAHAGSPAAHSYWFRWKATANSPCIFRDYINGSAARIAIYTGNSLTSLTLVAQGTERVFFAATEGVTYRIAIDSTNFDVVQFKPYPVGGGDEIATATPITGTLPLRVNGNNALATTTPTDEDWHPEYHPKATVWWMWTPPADGAVRLDSRYCDFGPRLTTYERKIGSSTLVRVGAGYDATGTIVKVGYEYLFSVDTIGDPGEIGLWL
;
A
#
# COMPACT_ATOMS: atom_id res chain seq x y z
N MET A 1 26.32 32.19 32.68
CA MET A 1 24.85 32.37 32.82
C MET A 1 24.13 32.68 31.50
N LYS A 2 24.48 32.03 30.38
CA LYS A 2 23.81 32.21 29.07
C LYS A 2 23.46 30.89 28.34
N PHE A 3 23.70 29.75 28.99
CA PHE A 3 23.40 28.41 28.43
C PHE A 3 22.08 27.81 28.94
N ALA A 4 21.55 28.30 30.07
CA ALA A 4 20.29 27.81 30.63
C ALA A 4 19.04 28.37 29.92
N SER A 5 19.10 29.52 29.23
CA SER A 5 17.92 30.08 28.55
C SER A 5 17.66 29.48 27.16
N ARG A 6 18.69 28.96 26.46
CA ARG A 6 18.47 28.33 25.15
C ARG A 6 17.89 26.91 25.25
N LEU A 7 18.21 26.16 26.30
CA LEU A 7 17.55 24.88 26.57
C LEU A 7 16.09 25.06 26.99
N LEU A 8 15.77 26.12 27.76
CA LEU A 8 14.39 26.41 28.14
C LEU A 8 13.54 26.85 26.93
N SER A 9 14.11 27.62 26.00
CA SER A 9 13.41 28.01 24.75
C SER A 9 13.21 26.85 23.78
N LEU A 10 14.11 25.87 23.72
CA LEU A 10 13.90 24.66 22.91
C LEU A 10 12.87 23.73 23.55
N LEU A 11 12.88 23.58 24.88
CA LEU A 11 11.88 22.79 25.61
C LEU A 11 10.48 23.41 25.49
N LEU A 12 10.36 24.74 25.51
CA LEU A 12 9.11 25.47 25.27
C LEU A 12 8.66 25.47 23.80
N LEU A 13 9.55 25.33 22.82
CA LEU A 13 9.14 25.12 21.42
C LEU A 13 8.54 23.73 21.19
N PHE A 14 9.03 22.69 21.89
CA PHE A 14 8.40 21.37 21.86
C PHE A 14 7.12 21.31 22.70
N LEU A 15 7.03 22.06 23.81
CA LEU A 15 5.79 22.21 24.58
C LEU A 15 4.72 23.05 23.86
N GLY A 16 5.12 24.01 23.01
CA GLY A 16 4.21 24.81 22.19
C GLY A 16 3.55 24.03 21.05
N GLN A 17 4.17 22.95 20.57
CA GLN A 17 3.52 21.96 19.69
C GLN A 17 2.83 20.82 20.45
N ALA A 18 3.19 20.59 21.71
CA ALA A 18 2.55 19.58 22.56
C ALA A 18 1.27 20.08 23.27
N LEU A 19 0.88 21.35 23.10
CA LEU A 19 -0.36 21.94 23.63
C LEU A 19 -1.52 21.98 22.61
N GLN A 20 -1.48 21.09 21.61
CA GLN A 20 -2.69 20.57 20.98
C GLN A 20 -2.86 19.12 21.48
N LEU A 21 -3.45 18.99 22.66
CA LEU A 21 -3.36 17.79 23.53
C LEU A 21 -4.28 16.62 23.12
N ARG A 22 -4.62 16.55 21.83
CA ARG A 22 -5.07 15.38 21.06
C ARG A 22 -5.12 15.88 19.60
N ALA A 23 -4.84 15.04 18.61
CA ALA A 23 -5.43 15.33 17.30
C ALA A 23 -6.95 15.33 17.52
N ASP A 24 -7.67 16.42 17.19
CA ASP A 24 -9.12 16.52 17.37
C ASP A 24 -9.88 15.64 16.36
N ASN A 25 -9.43 14.42 16.11
CA ASN A 25 -10.07 13.50 15.20
C ASN A 25 -11.13 12.63 15.85
N ASP A 26 -11.56 12.98 17.06
CA ASP A 26 -12.70 12.33 17.72
C ASP A 26 -13.98 12.56 16.93
N ASN A 27 -14.21 13.79 16.49
CA ASN A 27 -15.39 14.16 15.71
C ASN A 27 -15.13 13.97 14.21
N PHE A 28 -16.11 13.43 13.49
CA PHE A 28 -16.12 13.24 12.04
C PHE A 28 -15.85 14.52 11.27
N ALA A 29 -16.37 15.65 11.75
CA ALA A 29 -16.16 16.97 11.15
C ALA A 29 -14.68 17.40 11.19
N GLU A 30 -13.98 17.03 12.27
CA GLU A 30 -12.60 17.39 12.56
C GLU A 30 -11.62 16.28 12.19
N ALA A 31 -12.06 15.35 11.33
CA ALA A 31 -11.25 14.23 10.86
C ALA A 31 -9.88 14.69 10.33
N THR A 32 -8.82 14.04 10.83
CA THR A 32 -7.43 14.33 10.44
C THR A 32 -7.25 14.18 8.93
N ASP A 33 -6.77 15.24 8.28
CA ASP A 33 -6.49 15.24 6.85
C ASP A 33 -5.16 14.55 6.55
N LEU A 34 -5.22 13.31 6.08
CA LEU A 34 -4.03 12.53 5.78
C LEU A 34 -3.23 13.12 4.60
N ALA A 35 -3.84 13.93 3.74
CA ALA A 35 -3.14 14.59 2.63
C ALA A 35 -2.17 15.70 3.11
N ALA A 36 -2.26 16.13 4.37
CA ALA A 36 -1.34 17.10 4.96
C ALA A 36 0.01 16.47 5.38
N PHE A 37 0.18 15.15 5.24
CA PHE A 37 1.35 14.41 5.69
C PHE A 37 2.07 13.71 4.53
N THR A 38 3.31 13.30 4.77
CA THR A 38 4.05 12.39 3.88
C THR A 38 3.67 10.95 4.17
N PHE A 39 3.54 10.12 3.13
CA PHE A 39 3.26 8.70 3.30
C PHE A 39 4.54 7.86 3.44
N PRO A 40 4.52 6.78 4.25
CA PRO A 40 3.40 6.35 5.09
C PRO A 40 3.14 7.30 6.26
N TYR A 41 1.87 7.60 6.53
CA TYR A 41 1.47 8.34 7.73
C TYR A 41 1.54 7.38 8.92
N ILE A 42 2.15 7.80 10.02
CA ILE A 42 2.16 7.08 11.29
C ILE A 42 1.65 8.04 12.36
N GLY A 43 0.63 7.60 13.10
CA GLY A 43 -0.03 8.40 14.13
C GLY A 43 -0.44 7.56 15.33
N PHE A 44 -0.96 8.22 16.35
CA PHE A 44 -1.48 7.60 17.56
C PHE A 44 -2.97 7.84 17.66
N VAL A 45 -3.73 6.80 17.99
CA VAL A 45 -5.13 6.88 18.41
C VAL A 45 -5.25 6.25 19.80
N GLY A 46 -6.21 6.68 20.60
CA GLY A 46 -6.42 6.16 21.95
C GLY A 46 -6.78 7.23 22.98
N GLY A 47 -7.26 6.76 24.13
CA GLY A 47 -7.56 7.57 25.30
C GLY A 47 -9.03 7.95 25.44
N SER A 48 -9.58 8.78 24.53
CA SER A 48 -10.88 9.44 24.74
C SER A 48 -11.80 9.46 23.52
N GLY A 49 -11.68 8.46 22.64
CA GLY A 49 -12.60 8.19 21.55
C GLY A 49 -14.05 8.27 22.01
N THR A 50 -14.95 8.91 21.27
CA THR A 50 -16.40 8.86 21.53
C THR A 50 -17.18 8.57 20.27
N ALA A 51 -18.21 7.73 20.37
CA ALA A 51 -19.15 7.51 19.29
C ALA A 51 -20.09 8.70 19.13
N GLU A 52 -20.20 9.25 17.92
CA GLU A 52 -21.17 10.28 17.59
C GLU A 52 -22.54 9.72 17.18
N VAL A 53 -23.57 10.55 17.35
CA VAL A 53 -24.93 10.19 16.92
C VAL A 53 -24.97 10.05 15.39
N GLY A 54 -25.40 8.88 14.93
CA GLY A 54 -25.49 8.56 13.51
C GLY A 54 -24.22 7.92 12.94
N GLU A 55 -23.20 7.66 13.76
CA GLU A 55 -22.06 6.85 13.34
C GLU A 55 -22.49 5.43 12.96
N PRO A 56 -22.03 4.91 11.80
CA PRO A 56 -22.23 3.52 11.45
C PRO A 56 -21.49 2.57 12.40
N ALA A 57 -21.90 1.31 12.42
CA ALA A 57 -21.10 0.24 13.01
C ALA A 57 -19.77 0.08 12.26
N HIS A 58 -18.69 -0.15 13.00
CA HIS A 58 -17.35 -0.44 12.48
C HIS A 58 -17.04 -1.92 12.70
N ALA A 59 -16.64 -2.61 11.62
CA ALA A 59 -16.38 -4.05 11.60
C ALA A 59 -17.54 -4.89 12.21
N GLY A 60 -18.78 -4.49 11.91
CA GLY A 60 -20.00 -5.21 12.35
C GLY A 60 -20.46 -4.94 13.78
N SER A 61 -19.78 -4.07 14.53
CA SER A 61 -20.16 -3.71 15.91
C SER A 61 -20.42 -2.21 16.02
N PRO A 62 -21.37 -1.75 16.87
CA PRO A 62 -21.64 -0.33 17.06
C PRO A 62 -20.38 0.47 17.38
N ALA A 63 -20.33 1.72 16.91
CA ALA A 63 -19.23 2.61 17.24
C ALA A 63 -19.14 2.83 18.75
N ALA A 64 -17.92 2.89 19.29
CA ALA A 64 -17.68 3.13 20.71
C ALA A 64 -16.61 4.21 20.94
N HIS A 65 -15.43 4.05 20.33
CA HIS A 65 -14.28 4.93 20.52
C HIS A 65 -13.64 5.25 19.17
N SER A 66 -14.35 6.00 18.35
CA SER A 66 -14.00 6.33 16.97
C SER A 66 -12.97 7.47 16.88
N TYR A 67 -12.07 7.34 15.90
CA TYR A 67 -11.11 8.34 15.49
C TYR A 67 -11.16 8.42 13.97
N TRP A 68 -11.46 9.60 13.44
CA TRP A 68 -11.78 9.83 12.04
C TRP A 68 -10.61 10.43 11.26
N PHE A 69 -10.34 9.87 10.09
CA PHE A 69 -9.39 10.41 9.14
C PHE A 69 -10.10 10.70 7.84
N ARG A 70 -9.60 11.69 7.09
CA ARG A 70 -10.03 11.97 5.72
C ARG A 70 -8.86 11.93 4.78
N TRP A 71 -9.08 11.43 3.58
CA TRP A 71 -8.06 11.39 2.55
C TRP A 71 -8.68 11.46 1.18
N LYS A 72 -8.21 12.37 0.33
CA LYS A 72 -8.57 12.41 -1.09
C LYS A 72 -7.52 11.66 -1.89
N ALA A 73 -7.94 10.61 -2.58
CA ALA A 73 -7.03 9.81 -3.40
C ALA A 73 -6.47 10.62 -4.56
N THR A 74 -5.16 10.54 -4.78
CA THR A 74 -4.45 11.22 -5.86
C THR A 74 -4.19 10.33 -7.07
N ALA A 75 -4.50 9.04 -6.98
CA ALA A 75 -4.39 8.06 -8.04
C ALA A 75 -5.32 6.88 -7.77
N ASN A 76 -5.60 6.09 -8.81
CA ASN A 76 -6.19 4.77 -8.66
C ASN A 76 -5.12 3.83 -8.11
N SER A 77 -5.17 3.51 -6.82
CA SER A 77 -4.15 2.65 -6.19
C SER A 77 -4.68 1.91 -4.98
N PRO A 78 -4.22 0.68 -4.72
CA PRO A 78 -4.41 0.02 -3.45
C PRO A 78 -3.86 0.85 -2.28
N CYS A 79 -4.59 0.82 -1.18
CA CYS A 79 -4.21 1.48 0.06
C CYS A 79 -4.35 0.51 1.23
N ILE A 80 -3.53 0.69 2.25
CA ILE A 80 -3.63 -0.01 3.53
C ILE A 80 -3.83 1.00 4.65
N PHE A 81 -4.76 0.68 5.53
CA PHE A 81 -4.81 1.25 6.88
C PHE A 81 -4.67 0.11 7.88
N ARG A 82 -3.77 0.26 8.86
CA ARG A 82 -3.54 -0.77 9.88
C ARG A 82 -3.22 -0.19 11.24
N ASP A 83 -3.48 -0.96 12.28
CA ASP A 83 -2.72 -0.88 13.51
C ASP A 83 -1.33 -1.46 13.25
N TYR A 84 -0.31 -0.64 13.50
CA TYR A 84 1.06 -0.82 13.04
C TYR A 84 1.94 -1.58 14.02
N ILE A 85 1.75 -1.36 15.32
CA ILE A 85 2.68 -1.88 16.36
C ILE A 85 1.98 -2.88 17.28
N ASN A 86 0.69 -2.68 17.54
CA ASN A 86 -0.08 -3.59 18.37
C ASN A 86 -1.01 -4.33 17.42
N GLY A 87 -0.98 -5.66 17.34
CA GLY A 87 -2.03 -6.41 16.63
C GLY A 87 -3.36 -6.32 17.39
N SER A 88 -3.81 -5.11 17.71
CA SER A 88 -5.01 -4.89 18.50
C SER A 88 -6.24 -5.20 17.66
N ALA A 89 -7.31 -5.60 18.32
CA ALA A 89 -8.61 -5.77 17.67
C ALA A 89 -9.26 -4.42 17.27
N ALA A 90 -8.47 -3.35 17.04
CA ALA A 90 -8.94 -2.09 16.51
C ALA A 90 -9.78 -2.35 15.26
N ARG A 91 -11.00 -1.84 15.29
CA ARG A 91 -11.95 -1.99 14.20
C ARG A 91 -11.71 -0.86 13.23
N ILE A 92 -11.44 -1.21 11.99
CA ILE A 92 -11.11 -0.26 10.93
C ILE A 92 -12.25 -0.29 9.93
N ALA A 93 -12.77 0.88 9.57
CA ALA A 93 -13.78 0.99 8.53
C ALA A 93 -13.50 2.18 7.62
N ILE A 94 -13.70 1.97 6.33
CA ILE A 94 -13.37 2.89 5.25
C ILE A 94 -14.66 3.19 4.51
N TYR A 95 -14.99 4.46 4.39
CA TYR A 95 -16.23 4.94 3.82
C TYR A 95 -15.97 5.98 2.74
N THR A 96 -16.98 6.20 1.91
CA THR A 96 -17.17 7.45 1.16
C THR A 96 -18.39 8.18 1.72
N GLY A 97 -18.52 9.47 1.43
CA GLY A 97 -19.63 10.30 1.91
C GLY A 97 -19.16 11.48 2.77
N ASN A 98 -20.08 12.41 3.02
CA ASN A 98 -19.76 13.71 3.62
C ASN A 98 -20.45 13.97 4.97
N SER A 99 -21.28 13.04 5.45
CA SER A 99 -21.89 13.08 6.79
C SER A 99 -22.05 11.67 7.33
N LEU A 100 -22.06 11.53 8.66
CA LEU A 100 -22.21 10.24 9.35
C LEU A 100 -23.39 9.41 8.85
N THR A 101 -24.55 10.04 8.66
CA THR A 101 -25.78 9.40 8.21
C THR A 101 -25.84 9.07 6.71
N SER A 102 -24.85 9.52 5.93
CA SER A 102 -24.75 9.27 4.48
C SER A 102 -23.51 8.49 4.08
N LEU A 103 -22.74 7.98 5.07
CA LEU A 103 -21.55 7.19 4.79
C LEU A 103 -21.91 5.89 4.07
N THR A 104 -21.19 5.62 2.99
CA THR A 104 -21.25 4.36 2.24
C THR A 104 -19.97 3.57 2.51
N LEU A 105 -20.12 2.36 3.05
CA LEU A 105 -19.00 1.49 3.38
C LEU A 105 -18.28 1.03 2.11
N VAL A 106 -16.94 1.13 2.13
CA VAL A 106 -16.02 0.65 1.09
C VAL A 106 -15.34 -0.64 1.53
N ALA A 107 -14.77 -0.65 2.73
CA ALA A 107 -14.08 -1.80 3.30
C ALA A 107 -14.06 -1.69 4.83
N GLN A 108 -13.98 -2.83 5.53
CA GLN A 108 -13.81 -2.86 6.98
C GLN A 108 -13.16 -4.17 7.43
N GLY A 109 -12.62 -4.17 8.63
CA GLY A 109 -11.99 -5.32 9.25
C GLY A 109 -11.38 -4.96 10.59
N THR A 110 -10.56 -5.85 11.12
CA THR A 110 -9.77 -5.63 12.34
C THR A 110 -8.29 -5.66 12.00
N GLU A 111 -7.46 -4.96 12.76
CA GLU A 111 -5.98 -4.88 12.64
C GLU A 111 -5.48 -4.22 11.35
N ARG A 112 -5.97 -4.64 10.18
CA ARG A 112 -5.51 -4.20 8.86
C ARG A 112 -6.63 -4.30 7.84
N VAL A 113 -6.81 -3.25 7.06
CA VAL A 113 -7.75 -3.21 5.93
C VAL A 113 -7.04 -2.70 4.68
N PHE A 114 -7.14 -3.49 3.61
CA PHE A 114 -6.80 -3.06 2.26
C PHE A 114 -8.05 -2.60 1.52
N PHE A 115 -7.93 -1.61 0.65
CA PHE A 115 -8.99 -1.17 -0.24
C PHE A 115 -8.43 -0.56 -1.51
N ALA A 116 -9.19 -0.68 -2.60
CA ALA A 116 -8.88 0.00 -3.84
C ALA A 116 -9.35 1.45 -3.76
N ALA A 117 -8.42 2.40 -3.82
CA ALA A 117 -8.76 3.81 -3.89
C ALA A 117 -8.96 4.25 -5.34
N THR A 118 -9.98 5.07 -5.59
CA THR A 118 -10.28 5.69 -6.88
C THR A 118 -9.84 7.14 -6.86
N GLU A 119 -9.09 7.57 -7.87
CA GLU A 119 -8.58 8.95 -7.99
C GLU A 119 -9.69 9.99 -7.82
N GLY A 120 -9.42 11.03 -7.04
CA GLY A 120 -10.34 12.13 -6.80
C GLY A 120 -11.43 11.84 -5.77
N VAL A 121 -11.66 10.57 -5.39
CA VAL A 121 -12.62 10.21 -4.34
C VAL A 121 -12.04 10.54 -2.96
N THR A 122 -12.89 11.10 -2.09
CA THR A 122 -12.56 11.33 -0.68
C THR A 122 -13.06 10.19 0.17
N TYR A 123 -12.14 9.59 0.91
CA TYR A 123 -12.40 8.52 1.85
C TYR A 123 -12.45 9.08 3.28
N ARG A 124 -13.36 8.53 4.07
CA ARG A 124 -13.47 8.72 5.52
C ARG A 124 -13.08 7.41 6.17
N ILE A 125 -12.08 7.43 7.04
CA ILE A 125 -11.53 6.23 7.66
C ILE A 125 -11.75 6.35 9.16
N ALA A 126 -12.49 5.40 9.73
CA ALA A 126 -12.69 5.29 11.16
C ALA A 126 -11.77 4.22 11.73
N ILE A 127 -11.12 4.54 12.84
CA ILE A 127 -10.52 3.56 13.75
C ILE A 127 -11.32 3.59 15.02
N ASP A 128 -11.85 2.45 15.44
CA ASP A 128 -12.60 2.31 16.67
C ASP A 128 -11.87 1.36 17.61
N SER A 129 -11.29 1.93 18.66
CA SER A 129 -10.47 1.22 19.63
C SER A 129 -10.51 1.84 21.02
N THR A 130 -10.58 0.99 22.04
CA THR A 130 -10.45 1.36 23.46
C THR A 130 -8.99 1.53 23.89
N ASN A 131 -8.04 1.03 23.09
CA ASN A 131 -6.62 1.00 23.44
C ASN A 131 -5.88 2.22 22.87
N PHE A 132 -4.64 2.40 23.33
CA PHE A 132 -3.69 3.27 22.66
C PHE A 132 -2.98 2.48 21.57
N ASP A 133 -3.28 2.84 20.32
CA ASP A 133 -2.79 2.15 19.13
C ASP A 133 -1.96 3.09 18.27
N VAL A 134 -0.95 2.52 17.62
CA VAL A 134 -0.14 3.24 16.62
C VAL A 134 -0.69 2.86 15.28
N VAL A 135 -1.29 3.80 14.58
CA VAL A 135 -1.91 3.55 13.28
C VAL A 135 -0.98 3.94 12.15
N GLN A 136 -1.08 3.22 11.04
CA GLN A 136 -0.42 3.56 9.80
C GLN A 136 -1.41 3.60 8.64
N PHE A 137 -1.34 4.67 7.85
CA PHE A 137 -1.97 4.74 6.54
C PHE A 137 -0.91 4.85 5.45
N LYS A 138 -1.02 4.00 4.42
CA LYS A 138 -0.09 3.96 3.29
C LYS A 138 -0.85 3.70 1.99
N PRO A 139 -0.97 4.67 1.08
CA PRO A 139 -1.26 4.39 -0.32
C PRO A 139 -0.03 3.71 -0.96
N TYR A 140 -0.24 2.66 -1.74
CA TYR A 140 0.83 2.01 -2.49
C TYR A 140 1.16 2.77 -3.78
N PRO A 141 2.39 2.66 -4.30
CA PRO A 141 2.70 3.17 -5.63
C PRO A 141 1.94 2.37 -6.71
N VAL A 142 1.52 3.08 -7.76
CA VAL A 142 0.86 2.48 -8.93
C VAL A 142 1.88 1.68 -9.74
N GLY A 143 1.46 0.51 -10.21
CA GLY A 143 2.25 -0.37 -11.07
C GLY A 143 2.14 -1.83 -10.64
N GLY A 144 2.43 -2.73 -11.57
CA GLY A 144 2.15 -4.16 -11.44
C GLY A 144 0.69 -4.42 -11.80
N GLY A 145 0.45 -4.97 -13.00
CA GLY A 145 -0.90 -5.36 -13.42
C GLY A 145 -1.29 -6.70 -12.80
N ASP A 146 -2.52 -6.85 -12.33
CA ASP A 146 -3.00 -8.10 -11.71
C ASP A 146 -3.02 -9.27 -12.72
N GLU A 147 -3.39 -8.96 -13.96
CA GLU A 147 -3.39 -9.92 -15.05
C GLU A 147 -2.28 -9.64 -16.06
N ILE A 148 -1.78 -10.70 -16.71
CA ILE A 148 -0.85 -10.61 -17.85
C ILE A 148 -1.33 -9.61 -18.92
N ALA A 149 -2.63 -9.59 -19.22
CA ALA A 149 -3.22 -8.69 -20.21
C ALA A 149 -3.15 -7.21 -19.80
N THR A 150 -3.02 -6.94 -18.49
CA THR A 150 -2.92 -5.61 -17.89
C THR A 150 -1.51 -5.31 -17.37
N ALA A 151 -0.52 -6.13 -17.74
CA ALA A 151 0.85 -6.00 -17.28
C ALA A 151 1.36 -4.57 -17.49
N THR A 152 1.94 -3.99 -16.45
CA THR A 152 2.40 -2.59 -16.48
C THR A 152 3.59 -2.46 -17.42
N PRO A 153 3.52 -1.60 -18.46
CA PRO A 153 4.65 -1.38 -19.35
C PRO A 153 5.83 -0.77 -18.62
N ILE A 154 7.02 -1.33 -18.83
CA ILE A 154 8.30 -0.72 -18.49
C ILE A 154 8.77 0.04 -19.73
N THR A 155 8.95 1.35 -19.60
CA THR A 155 9.40 2.22 -20.70
C THR A 155 10.52 3.14 -20.23
N GLY A 156 11.44 3.47 -21.13
CA GLY A 156 12.59 4.34 -20.83
C GLY A 156 13.93 3.70 -21.20
N THR A 157 15.01 4.36 -20.81
CA THR A 157 16.39 3.90 -21.07
C THR A 157 16.96 3.23 -19.83
N LEU A 158 17.61 2.08 -19.99
CA LEU A 158 18.27 1.36 -18.91
C LEU A 158 19.56 2.06 -18.45
N PRO A 159 19.96 1.92 -17.16
CA PRO A 159 19.23 1.26 -16.08
C PRO A 159 18.07 2.13 -15.57
N LEU A 160 16.96 1.50 -15.18
CA LEU A 160 15.77 2.23 -14.69
C LEU A 160 15.13 1.56 -13.47
N ARG A 161 14.46 2.37 -12.66
CA ARG A 161 13.64 1.93 -11.52
C ARG A 161 12.16 2.03 -11.87
N VAL A 162 11.40 0.97 -11.60
CA VAL A 162 9.93 0.99 -11.61
C VAL A 162 9.39 0.60 -10.24
N ASN A 163 8.22 1.13 -9.91
CA ASN A 163 7.52 0.83 -8.66
C ASN A 163 6.18 0.16 -8.96
N GLY A 164 5.60 -0.44 -7.93
CA GLY A 164 4.26 -0.99 -7.95
C GLY A 164 3.92 -1.67 -6.64
N ASN A 165 2.94 -2.55 -6.66
CA ASN A 165 2.55 -3.32 -5.49
C ASN A 165 1.80 -4.59 -5.91
N ASN A 166 1.62 -5.51 -4.99
CA ASN A 166 0.69 -6.64 -5.14
C ASN A 166 -0.42 -6.61 -4.06
N ALA A 167 -0.65 -5.45 -3.43
CA ALA A 167 -1.72 -5.28 -2.47
C ALA A 167 -3.05 -5.31 -3.21
N LEU A 168 -3.86 -6.34 -3.01
CA LEU A 168 -5.09 -6.68 -3.77
C LEU A 168 -4.89 -7.46 -5.07
N ALA A 169 -3.66 -7.88 -5.39
CA ALA A 169 -3.48 -8.76 -6.53
C ALA A 169 -4.05 -10.16 -6.21
N THR A 170 -4.68 -10.76 -7.22
CA THR A 170 -5.17 -12.12 -7.20
C THR A 170 -4.05 -13.09 -7.59
N THR A 171 -4.32 -14.39 -7.46
CA THR A 171 -3.46 -15.41 -8.06
C THR A 171 -4.25 -16.47 -8.78
N THR A 172 -3.64 -17.00 -9.82
CA THR A 172 -4.11 -18.15 -10.56
C THR A 172 -3.14 -19.33 -10.40
N PRO A 173 -3.59 -20.58 -10.55
CA PRO A 173 -2.71 -21.74 -10.56
C PRO A 173 -1.63 -21.71 -11.66
N THR A 174 -1.74 -20.80 -12.64
CA THR A 174 -0.80 -20.65 -13.76
C THR A 174 0.21 -19.52 -13.57
N ASP A 175 0.10 -18.73 -12.50
CA ASP A 175 0.98 -17.58 -12.25
C ASP A 175 2.41 -17.98 -11.88
N GLU A 176 2.60 -19.20 -11.39
CA GLU A 176 3.90 -19.72 -11.01
C GLU A 176 3.95 -21.24 -11.13
N ASP A 177 5.00 -21.74 -11.77
CA ASP A 177 5.22 -23.17 -12.03
C ASP A 177 6.59 -23.66 -11.55
N TRP A 178 7.40 -22.81 -10.90
CA TRP A 178 8.77 -23.15 -10.48
C TRP A 178 8.94 -23.46 -8.98
N HIS A 179 7.96 -23.10 -8.13
CA HIS A 179 7.95 -23.49 -6.71
C HIS A 179 6.75 -24.39 -6.36
N PRO A 180 6.85 -25.72 -6.56
CA PRO A 180 5.71 -26.63 -6.45
C PRO A 180 5.12 -26.75 -5.03
N GLU A 181 5.87 -26.38 -4.00
CA GLU A 181 5.43 -26.51 -2.60
C GLU A 181 4.67 -25.28 -2.08
N TYR A 182 4.81 -24.11 -2.72
CA TYR A 182 4.20 -22.86 -2.25
C TYR A 182 3.62 -22.06 -3.41
N HIS A 183 2.30 -22.09 -3.51
CA HIS A 183 1.57 -21.27 -4.47
C HIS A 183 1.61 -19.78 -4.08
N PRO A 184 1.71 -18.88 -5.06
CA PRO A 184 1.69 -17.46 -4.79
C PRO A 184 0.32 -17.04 -4.24
N LYS A 185 0.33 -16.06 -3.34
CA LYS A 185 -0.89 -15.44 -2.79
C LYS A 185 -1.32 -14.18 -3.52
N ALA A 186 -0.38 -13.48 -4.13
CA ALA A 186 -0.62 -12.25 -4.88
C ALA A 186 0.47 -12.10 -5.95
N THR A 187 0.09 -12.07 -7.23
CA THR A 187 1.01 -11.95 -8.37
C THR A 187 0.69 -10.71 -9.18
N VAL A 188 1.69 -9.92 -9.52
CA VAL A 188 1.54 -8.83 -10.49
C VAL A 188 2.57 -8.90 -11.60
N TRP A 189 2.26 -8.24 -12.71
CA TRP A 189 2.97 -8.38 -13.97
C TRP A 189 3.45 -7.03 -14.51
N TRP A 190 4.68 -7.03 -15.00
CA TRP A 190 5.25 -5.98 -15.85
C TRP A 190 5.57 -6.55 -17.23
N MET A 191 5.59 -5.68 -18.25
CA MET A 191 5.95 -6.03 -19.61
C MET A 191 6.98 -5.06 -20.17
N TRP A 192 7.96 -5.58 -20.91
CA TRP A 192 9.04 -4.79 -21.50
C TRP A 192 9.39 -5.29 -22.90
N THR A 193 9.72 -4.36 -23.80
CA THR A 193 10.25 -4.68 -25.13
C THR A 193 11.70 -4.18 -25.22
N PRO A 194 12.69 -5.06 -25.43
CA PRO A 194 14.08 -4.67 -25.50
C PRO A 194 14.36 -3.86 -26.77
N PRO A 195 15.08 -2.72 -26.67
CA PRO A 195 15.46 -1.93 -27.84
C PRO A 195 16.63 -2.55 -28.62
N ALA A 196 17.37 -3.47 -28.00
CA ALA A 196 18.51 -4.16 -28.59
C ALA A 196 18.69 -5.54 -27.91
N ASP A 197 19.38 -6.44 -28.59
CA ASP A 197 19.81 -7.71 -28.01
C ASP A 197 20.82 -7.46 -26.88
N GLY A 198 20.76 -8.26 -25.81
CA GLY A 198 21.71 -8.11 -24.71
C GLY A 198 21.36 -8.91 -23.46
N ALA A 199 22.21 -8.84 -22.44
CA ALA A 199 21.90 -9.39 -21.14
C ALA A 199 21.19 -8.34 -20.28
N VAL A 200 20.12 -8.73 -19.60
CA VAL A 200 19.43 -7.89 -18.61
C VAL A 200 19.25 -8.64 -17.31
N ARG A 201 19.10 -7.87 -16.23
CA ARG A 201 18.84 -8.37 -14.89
C ARG A 201 17.81 -7.47 -14.23
N LEU A 202 16.77 -8.06 -13.68
CA LEU A 202 15.76 -7.40 -12.87
C LEU A 202 16.02 -7.74 -11.39
N ASP A 203 16.23 -6.74 -10.55
CA ASP A 203 16.43 -6.90 -9.09
C ASP A 203 15.29 -6.25 -8.29
N SER A 204 14.85 -6.89 -7.20
CA SER A 204 13.82 -6.37 -6.28
C SER A 204 14.37 -5.54 -5.12
N ARG A 205 15.19 -4.53 -5.43
CA ARG A 205 16.02 -3.81 -4.43
C ARG A 205 15.25 -2.96 -3.42
N TYR A 206 13.96 -2.71 -3.64
CA TYR A 206 13.16 -1.80 -2.82
C TYR A 206 11.78 -2.36 -2.49
N CYS A 207 11.64 -3.69 -2.44
CA CYS A 207 10.43 -4.32 -1.93
C CYS A 207 10.40 -4.29 -0.40
N ASP A 208 9.20 -4.18 0.19
CA ASP A 208 9.01 -4.27 1.65
C ASP A 208 8.64 -5.68 2.15
N PHE A 209 8.70 -6.66 1.23
CA PHE A 209 8.58 -8.10 1.48
C PHE A 209 9.67 -8.86 0.70
N GLY A 210 9.78 -10.18 0.89
CA GLY A 210 10.65 -11.04 0.09
C GLY A 210 9.90 -11.53 -1.15
N PRO A 211 10.07 -10.91 -2.33
CA PRO A 211 9.33 -11.31 -3.51
C PRO A 211 9.90 -12.59 -4.10
N ARG A 212 9.18 -13.14 -5.07
CA ARG A 212 9.72 -14.05 -6.08
C ARG A 212 9.53 -13.39 -7.44
N LEU A 213 10.53 -13.54 -8.30
CA LEU A 213 10.56 -12.95 -9.64
C LEU A 213 10.66 -14.05 -10.67
N THR A 214 9.79 -14.02 -11.66
CA THR A 214 9.89 -14.90 -12.84
C THR A 214 9.92 -14.06 -14.10
N THR A 215 10.87 -14.36 -14.98
CA THR A 215 10.97 -13.78 -16.32
C THR A 215 10.42 -14.76 -17.34
N TYR A 216 9.53 -14.27 -18.17
CA TYR A 216 9.00 -14.95 -19.33
C TYR A 216 9.32 -14.19 -20.60
N GLU A 217 9.42 -14.90 -21.71
CA GLU A 217 9.48 -14.31 -23.04
C GLU A 217 8.27 -14.74 -23.89
N ARG A 218 7.88 -13.86 -24.79
CA ARG A 218 6.86 -14.10 -25.80
C ARG A 218 7.30 -13.46 -27.09
N LYS A 219 7.32 -14.23 -28.18
CA LYS A 219 7.58 -13.65 -29.51
C LYS A 219 6.44 -12.68 -29.86
N ILE A 220 6.74 -11.50 -30.37
CA ILE A 220 5.72 -10.52 -30.77
C ILE A 220 4.77 -11.17 -31.79
N GLY A 221 3.47 -11.08 -31.53
CA GLY A 221 2.41 -11.73 -32.32
C GLY A 221 2.08 -13.17 -31.94
N SER A 222 2.79 -13.76 -30.97
CA SER A 222 2.45 -15.06 -30.36
C SER A 222 1.66 -14.87 -29.06
N SER A 223 0.86 -15.86 -28.67
CA SER A 223 0.28 -15.96 -27.32
C SER A 223 1.10 -16.87 -26.39
N THR A 224 2.07 -17.61 -26.92
CA THR A 224 2.88 -18.55 -26.15
C THR A 224 3.88 -17.81 -25.27
N LEU A 225 3.72 -17.99 -23.96
CA LEU A 225 4.63 -17.49 -22.95
C LEU A 225 5.61 -18.61 -22.56
N VAL A 226 6.91 -18.30 -22.53
CA VAL A 226 7.97 -19.26 -22.17
C VAL A 226 8.77 -18.71 -21.01
N ARG A 227 8.89 -19.47 -19.92
CA ARG A 227 9.73 -19.08 -18.78
C ARG A 227 11.22 -19.15 -19.15
N VAL A 228 11.96 -18.07 -18.91
CA VAL A 228 13.39 -17.97 -19.24
C VAL A 228 14.30 -17.66 -18.04
N GLY A 229 13.73 -17.30 -16.90
CA GLY A 229 14.48 -17.12 -15.66
C GLY A 229 13.58 -17.02 -14.45
N ALA A 230 14.08 -17.37 -13.26
CA ALA A 230 13.35 -17.21 -12.01
C ALA A 230 14.34 -17.06 -10.83
N GLY A 231 13.90 -16.41 -9.76
CA GLY A 231 14.69 -16.24 -8.54
C GLY A 231 13.93 -15.48 -7.45
N TYR A 232 14.51 -15.39 -6.25
CA TYR A 232 13.89 -14.69 -5.11
C TYR A 232 14.10 -13.18 -5.18
N ASP A 233 15.36 -12.71 -5.23
CA ASP A 233 15.64 -11.26 -5.24
C ASP A 233 15.97 -10.71 -6.63
N ALA A 234 16.17 -11.60 -7.60
CA ALA A 234 16.55 -11.22 -8.94
C ALA A 234 16.25 -12.31 -9.96
N THR A 235 16.08 -11.89 -11.20
CA THR A 235 16.00 -12.76 -12.39
C THR A 235 16.74 -12.10 -13.53
N GLY A 236 17.23 -12.88 -14.50
CA GLY A 236 18.00 -12.35 -15.61
C GLY A 236 17.93 -13.28 -16.82
N THR A 237 18.10 -12.70 -18.00
CA THR A 237 18.08 -13.45 -19.26
C THR A 237 18.81 -12.69 -20.36
N ILE A 238 19.08 -13.39 -21.47
CA ILE A 238 19.51 -12.75 -22.72
C ILE A 238 18.25 -12.37 -23.49
N VAL A 239 18.05 -11.08 -23.71
CA VAL A 239 16.91 -10.53 -24.44
C VAL A 239 17.22 -10.32 -25.90
N LYS A 240 16.18 -10.39 -26.73
CA LYS A 240 16.26 -10.25 -28.18
C LYS A 240 15.20 -9.30 -28.71
N VAL A 241 15.56 -8.48 -29.68
CA VAL A 241 14.61 -7.68 -30.46
C VAL A 241 13.60 -8.62 -31.16
N GLY A 242 12.34 -8.20 -31.21
CA GLY A 242 11.24 -9.03 -31.75
C GLY A 242 10.53 -9.91 -30.72
N TYR A 243 10.92 -9.80 -29.44
CA TYR A 243 10.26 -10.44 -28.30
C TYR A 243 9.75 -9.38 -27.31
N GLU A 244 8.74 -9.76 -26.54
CA GLU A 244 8.33 -9.10 -25.30
C GLU A 244 8.74 -9.96 -24.13
N TYR A 245 9.16 -9.31 -23.05
CA TYR A 245 9.50 -9.95 -21.79
C TYR A 245 8.48 -9.56 -20.75
N LEU A 246 7.96 -10.56 -20.04
CA LEU A 246 7.05 -10.35 -18.91
C LEU A 246 7.78 -10.73 -17.63
N PHE A 247 7.60 -9.89 -16.62
CA PHE A 247 8.15 -10.10 -15.30
C PHE A 247 7.00 -10.25 -14.32
N SER A 248 6.83 -11.44 -13.76
CA SER A 248 5.95 -11.60 -12.61
C SER A 248 6.72 -11.30 -11.33
N VAL A 249 6.04 -10.66 -10.39
CA VAL A 249 6.50 -10.49 -9.02
C VAL A 249 5.39 -10.96 -8.10
N ASP A 250 5.71 -11.94 -7.26
CA ASP A 250 4.73 -12.56 -6.39
C ASP A 250 5.25 -12.71 -4.95
N THR A 251 4.35 -13.10 -4.04
CA THR A 251 4.66 -13.40 -2.63
C THR A 251 3.90 -14.64 -2.15
N ILE A 252 4.50 -15.37 -1.20
CA ILE A 252 3.82 -16.41 -0.40
C ILE A 252 3.27 -15.86 0.93
N GLY A 253 3.75 -14.67 1.32
CA GLY A 253 3.45 -14.02 2.58
C GLY A 253 2.42 -12.91 2.42
N ASP A 254 2.61 -11.85 3.19
CA ASP A 254 1.84 -10.62 3.03
C ASP A 254 2.24 -9.90 1.72
N PRO A 255 1.26 -9.27 1.04
CA PRO A 255 1.55 -8.38 -0.07
C PRO A 255 2.15 -7.06 0.41
N GLY A 256 2.74 -6.32 -0.51
CA GLY A 256 3.44 -5.09 -0.19
C GLY A 256 3.84 -4.26 -1.39
N GLU A 257 4.72 -3.31 -1.11
CA GLU A 257 5.31 -2.40 -2.07
C GLU A 257 6.42 -3.10 -2.84
N ILE A 258 6.44 -2.87 -4.15
CA ILE A 258 7.39 -3.43 -5.08
C ILE A 258 8.22 -2.29 -5.66
N GLY A 259 9.55 -2.44 -5.62
CA GLY A 259 10.47 -1.58 -6.33
C GLY A 259 11.53 -2.40 -7.06
N LEU A 260 11.47 -2.34 -8.38
CA LEU A 260 12.30 -3.12 -9.29
C LEU A 260 13.36 -2.24 -9.95
N TRP A 261 14.50 -2.85 -10.24
CA TRP A 261 15.61 -2.23 -10.97
C TRP A 261 15.96 -3.11 -12.17
N LEU A 262 15.80 -2.57 -13.38
CA LEU A 262 16.12 -3.24 -14.65
C LEU A 262 17.35 -2.58 -15.31
#